data_AF-A0A7W8MV51-F1
#
_entry.id   AF-A0A7W8MV51-F1
#
_cell.length_a   1.000
_cell.length_b   1.000
_cell.length_c   1.000
_cell.angle_alpha   90.00
_cell.angle_beta   90.00
_cell.angle_gamma   90.00
#
_symmetry.space_group_name_H-M   'P 1'
#
loop_
_entity.id
_entity.type
_entity.pdbx_description
1 polymer ?
#
loop_
_entity_poly.entity_id
_entity_poly.type
_entity_poly.pdbx_seq_one_letter_code
_entity_poly.pdbx_strand_id
1 'polypeptide(L)'
;MTPDMVEGDKMPIQRTCLECGASFSVPPSQVRRGGGKFCSIGCGTRYRNKTDNPAWRPEVREKISKNHADVSGKNNPMYGMRGFLAPSFVDGRSSFKGDTYRRIALANLPHKCALCGQTDLSRLDVHHKDGNRKNNSIANLVFLCKKCHITKAHKYHRNERGIFIGAELNKEVVL
;
A
#
# COMPACT_ATOMS: atom_id res chain seq x y z
N MET A 1 50.52 -0.95 22.64
CA MET A 1 50.44 0.48 22.99
C MET A 1 49.34 1.11 22.16
N THR A 2 48.11 1.09 22.69
CA THR A 2 47.01 1.87 22.12
C THR A 2 47.28 3.34 22.44
N PRO A 3 47.29 4.26 21.47
CA PRO A 3 47.42 5.67 21.79
C PRO A 3 46.20 6.07 22.62
N ASP A 4 46.44 6.68 23.78
CA ASP A 4 45.43 7.21 24.68
C ASP A 4 44.41 8.04 23.90
N MET A 5 43.16 7.57 23.89
CA MET A 5 42.04 8.28 23.28
C MET A 5 41.69 9.46 24.20
N VAL A 6 42.12 10.67 23.80
CA VAL A 6 41.87 11.93 24.49
C VAL A 6 40.37 12.08 24.83
N GLU A 7 40.06 12.39 26.09
CA GLU A 7 38.68 12.43 26.65
C GLU A 7 37.70 13.36 25.93
N GLY A 8 38.17 14.26 25.06
CA GLY A 8 37.34 15.12 24.21
C GLY A 8 36.66 14.41 23.03
N ASP A 9 36.94 13.12 22.79
CA ASP A 9 36.55 12.42 21.57
C ASP A 9 35.18 11.69 21.63
N LYS A 10 34.51 11.72 22.80
CA LYS A 10 33.26 10.97 23.07
C LYS A 10 31.99 11.81 22.99
N MET A 11 32.06 13.14 23.12
CA MET A 11 30.86 13.98 23.16
C MET A 11 30.30 14.23 21.75
N PRO A 12 29.00 13.97 21.50
CA PRO A 12 28.42 14.22 20.20
C PRO A 12 28.33 15.72 19.91
N ILE A 13 28.74 16.09 18.70
CA ILE A 13 28.79 17.47 18.20
C ILE A 13 27.42 17.83 17.63
N GLN A 14 26.89 18.99 18.01
CA GLN A 14 25.66 19.52 17.43
C GLN A 14 25.91 20.07 16.02
N ARG A 15 25.03 19.72 15.08
CA ARG A 15 25.11 20.09 13.66
C ARG A 15 23.72 20.48 13.14
N THR A 16 23.69 21.23 12.05
CA THR A 16 22.46 21.64 11.35
C THR A 16 22.39 20.91 10.01
N CYS A 17 21.24 20.29 9.71
CA CYS A 17 21.07 19.55 8.47
C CYS A 17 21.01 20.49 7.27
N LEU A 18 21.82 20.23 6.24
CA LEU A 18 21.86 21.06 5.02
C LEU A 18 20.60 20.95 4.14
N GLU A 19 19.75 19.93 4.33
CA GLU A 19 18.52 19.73 3.55
C GLU A 19 17.28 20.31 4.22
N CYS A 20 17.10 20.07 5.53
CA CYS A 20 15.87 20.45 6.24
C CYS A 20 16.08 21.47 7.36
N GLY A 21 17.33 21.88 7.65
CA GLY A 21 17.64 22.86 8.70
C GLY A 21 17.52 22.35 10.13
N ALA A 22 17.11 21.09 10.36
CA ALA A 22 16.96 20.54 11.71
C ALA A 22 18.32 20.38 12.42
N SER A 23 18.35 20.69 13.72
CA SER A 23 19.49 20.43 14.61
C SER A 23 19.57 18.94 14.96
N PHE A 24 20.77 18.37 14.96
CA PHE A 24 21.02 16.96 15.28
C PHE A 24 22.45 16.74 15.80
N SER A 25 22.65 15.64 16.54
CA SER A 25 23.93 15.32 17.18
C SER A 25 24.71 14.27 16.40
N VAL A 26 26.02 14.46 16.21
CA VAL A 26 26.89 13.56 15.42
C VAL A 26 28.15 13.21 16.21
N PRO A 27 28.61 11.95 16.20
CA PRO A 27 29.89 11.58 16.80
C PRO A 27 31.08 12.36 16.20
N PRO A 28 32.05 12.84 17.00
CA PRO A 28 33.23 13.55 16.50
C PRO A 28 33.99 12.80 15.40
N SER A 29 34.08 11.47 15.51
CA SER A 29 34.74 10.60 14.52
C SER A 29 34.09 10.67 13.13
N GLN A 30 32.77 10.79 13.06
CA GLN A 30 32.04 10.91 11.80
C GLN A 30 32.20 12.31 11.20
N VAL A 31 32.29 13.35 12.04
CA VAL A 31 32.58 14.71 11.59
C VAL A 31 34.00 14.80 11.02
N ARG A 32 35.00 14.18 11.66
CA ARG A 32 36.39 14.12 11.15
C ARG A 32 36.50 13.47 9.78
N ARG A 33 35.65 12.49 9.48
CA ARG A 33 35.55 11.84 8.15
C ARG A 33 34.76 12.65 7.12
N GLY A 34 34.38 13.90 7.44
CA GLY A 34 33.58 14.76 6.57
C GLY A 34 32.08 14.39 6.53
N GLY A 35 31.62 13.53 7.43
CA GLY A 35 30.22 13.16 7.59
C GLY A 35 29.42 14.16 8.43
N GLY A 36 28.20 13.78 8.84
CA GLY A 36 27.40 14.61 9.75
C GLY A 36 26.86 15.89 9.12
N LYS A 37 26.50 15.82 7.83
CA LYS A 37 25.89 16.93 7.07
C LYS A 37 24.36 16.88 7.08
N PHE A 38 23.77 15.71 7.37
CA PHE A 38 22.34 15.48 7.30
C PHE A 38 21.84 14.69 8.51
N CYS A 39 20.63 15.02 8.98
CA CYS A 39 20.00 14.36 10.12
C CYS A 39 19.49 12.94 9.80
N SER A 40 19.38 12.58 8.52
CA SER A 40 18.95 11.26 8.07
C SER A 40 19.51 10.92 6.69
N ILE A 41 19.55 9.63 6.35
CA ILE A 41 19.86 9.15 4.99
C ILE A 41 18.92 9.79 3.97
N GLY A 42 17.63 9.90 4.30
CA GLY A 42 16.63 10.53 3.43
C GLY A 42 16.94 11.98 3.10
N CYS A 43 17.38 12.79 4.09
CA CYS A 43 17.82 14.15 3.85
C CYS A 43 19.09 14.22 2.98
N GLY A 44 20.08 13.34 3.23
CA GLY A 44 21.29 13.28 2.40
C GLY A 44 21.03 12.86 0.96
N THR A 45 20.06 11.97 0.73
CA THR A 45 19.64 11.56 -0.63
C THR A 45 18.87 12.68 -1.34
N ARG A 46 17.93 13.34 -0.65
CA ARG A 46 17.18 14.46 -1.22
C ARG A 46 18.09 15.61 -1.66
N TYR A 47 19.03 15.99 -0.80
CA TYR A 47 20.00 17.04 -1.10
C TYR A 47 20.81 16.70 -2.36
N ARG A 48 21.47 15.53 -2.38
CA ARG A 48 22.27 15.08 -3.54
C ARG A 48 21.44 14.97 -4.82
N ASN A 49 20.16 14.58 -4.72
CA ASN A 49 19.28 14.52 -5.89
C ASN A 49 18.97 15.90 -6.49
N LYS A 50 19.01 16.96 -5.67
CA LYS A 50 18.82 18.34 -6.10
C LYS A 50 20.13 18.96 -6.59
N THR A 51 21.22 18.76 -5.86
CA THR A 51 22.49 19.46 -6.11
C THR A 51 23.41 18.72 -7.07
N ASP A 52 23.48 17.39 -6.98
CA ASP A 52 24.55 16.58 -7.57
C ASP A 52 24.05 15.47 -8.49
N ASN A 53 22.76 15.43 -8.83
CA ASN A 53 22.22 14.39 -9.69
C ASN A 53 22.69 14.59 -11.16
N PRO A 54 23.52 13.67 -11.70
CA PRO A 54 24.06 13.80 -13.05
C PRO A 54 22.98 13.82 -14.13
N ALA A 55 21.79 13.29 -13.86
CA ALA A 55 20.68 13.29 -14.82
C ALA A 55 20.18 14.70 -15.19
N TRP A 56 20.41 15.70 -14.32
CA TRP A 56 20.05 17.09 -14.62
C TRP A 56 21.05 17.80 -15.53
N ARG A 57 22.24 17.23 -15.72
CA ARG A 57 23.23 17.84 -16.59
C ARG A 57 22.74 17.82 -18.05
N PRO A 58 22.82 18.93 -18.80
CA PRO A 58 22.25 19.03 -20.14
C PRO A 58 22.68 17.90 -21.07
N GLU A 59 23.96 17.52 -21.03
CA GLU A 59 24.55 16.46 -21.85
C GLU A 59 23.96 15.08 -21.53
N VAL A 60 23.74 14.80 -20.24
CA VAL A 60 23.14 13.53 -19.79
C VAL A 60 21.66 13.50 -20.17
N ARG A 61 20.95 14.60 -19.98
CA ARG A 61 19.54 14.73 -20.33
C ARG A 61 19.33 14.57 -21.84
N GLU A 62 20.19 15.15 -22.67
CA GLU A 62 20.16 14.96 -24.12
C GLU A 62 20.44 13.50 -24.50
N LYS A 63 21.45 12.87 -23.88
CA LYS A 63 21.73 11.44 -24.10
C LYS A 63 20.54 10.57 -23.73
N ILE A 64 19.87 10.82 -22.60
CA ILE A 64 18.65 10.10 -22.22
C ILE A 64 17.56 10.33 -23.26
N SER A 65 17.34 11.58 -23.67
CA SER A 65 16.34 11.92 -24.69
C SER A 65 16.60 11.25 -26.03
N LYS A 66 17.85 11.08 -26.46
CA LYS A 66 18.18 10.39 -27.73
C LYS A 66 17.99 8.87 -27.67
N ASN A 67 18.16 8.26 -26.49
CA ASN A 67 18.14 6.80 -26.33
C ASN A 67 16.82 6.24 -25.82
N HIS A 68 15.97 7.06 -25.18
CA HIS A 68 14.67 6.57 -24.74
C HIS A 68 13.79 6.21 -25.96
N ALA A 69 13.17 5.05 -25.90
CA ALA A 69 12.17 4.68 -26.90
C ALA A 69 10.99 5.66 -26.81
N ASP A 70 10.55 6.19 -27.95
CA ASP A 70 9.32 6.98 -28.00
C ASP A 70 8.12 6.04 -27.81
N VAL A 71 7.58 6.05 -26.59
CA VAL A 71 6.37 5.31 -26.21
C VAL A 71 5.20 6.27 -26.01
N SER A 72 5.23 7.43 -26.68
CA SER A 72 4.14 8.41 -26.65
C SER A 72 3.09 8.11 -27.72
N GLY A 73 1.85 8.53 -27.45
CA GLY A 73 0.74 8.37 -28.40
C GLY A 73 0.64 6.95 -28.95
N LYS A 74 0.49 6.83 -30.28
CA LYS A 74 0.35 5.57 -31.02
C LYS A 74 1.56 4.63 -30.91
N ASN A 75 2.73 5.16 -30.54
CA ASN A 75 3.94 4.34 -30.39
C ASN A 75 3.95 3.55 -29.07
N ASN A 76 3.06 3.88 -28.14
CA ASN A 76 2.82 3.07 -26.96
C ASN A 76 2.10 1.76 -27.36
N PRO A 77 2.62 0.56 -27.01
CA PRO A 77 1.91 -0.71 -27.26
C PRO A 77 0.50 -0.78 -26.65
N MET A 78 0.23 0.03 -25.63
CA MET A 78 -1.07 0.13 -24.98
C MET A 78 -1.95 1.27 -25.53
N TYR A 79 -1.54 1.98 -26.57
CA TYR A 79 -2.34 3.04 -27.17
C TYR A 79 -3.62 2.48 -27.77
N GLY A 80 -4.77 3.05 -27.38
CA GLY A 80 -6.08 2.59 -27.82
C GLY A 80 -6.55 1.26 -27.20
N MET A 81 -5.67 0.50 -26.56
CA MET A 81 -5.99 -0.76 -25.89
C MET A 81 -6.68 -0.49 -24.55
N ARG A 82 -8.01 -0.35 -24.56
CA ARG A 82 -8.86 -0.19 -23.36
C ARG A 82 -9.92 -1.28 -23.27
N GLY A 83 -10.29 -1.64 -22.04
CA GLY A 83 -11.34 -2.63 -21.80
C GLY A 83 -11.00 -3.97 -22.43
N PHE A 84 -11.89 -4.47 -23.30
CA PHE A 84 -11.74 -5.77 -23.96
C PHE A 84 -10.55 -5.89 -24.91
N LEU A 85 -9.99 -4.76 -25.37
CA LEU A 85 -8.82 -4.72 -26.24
C LEU A 85 -7.50 -4.81 -25.46
N ALA A 86 -7.52 -4.62 -24.14
CA ALA A 86 -6.30 -4.70 -23.34
C ALA A 86 -5.80 -6.16 -23.25
N PRO A 87 -4.50 -6.44 -23.41
CA PRO A 87 -3.95 -7.80 -23.33
C PRO A 87 -4.23 -8.52 -22.00
N SER A 88 -4.46 -7.77 -20.93
CA SER A 88 -4.81 -8.29 -19.60
C SER A 88 -6.31 -8.51 -19.38
N PHE A 89 -7.15 -8.27 -20.40
CA PHE A 89 -8.59 -8.53 -20.33
C PHE A 89 -8.86 -10.00 -20.67
N VAL A 90 -9.14 -10.79 -19.64
CA VAL A 90 -9.33 -12.24 -19.79
C VAL A 90 -10.79 -12.61 -20.06
N ASP A 91 -11.73 -12.10 -19.25
CA ASP A 91 -13.13 -12.56 -19.28
C ASP A 91 -14.14 -11.49 -18.78
N GLY A 92 -13.73 -10.23 -18.73
CA GLY A 92 -14.57 -9.14 -18.24
C GLY A 92 -14.68 -9.03 -16.71
N ARG A 93 -14.10 -9.94 -15.93
CA ARG A 93 -14.09 -9.83 -14.45
C ARG A 93 -13.28 -8.63 -13.95
N SER A 94 -12.39 -8.08 -14.78
CA SER A 94 -11.66 -6.83 -14.51
C SER A 94 -12.58 -5.61 -14.43
N SER A 95 -13.80 -5.68 -14.98
CA SER A 95 -14.82 -4.63 -14.90
C SER A 95 -15.45 -4.53 -13.51
N PHE A 96 -15.41 -5.59 -12.69
CA PHE A 96 -15.93 -5.56 -11.33
C PHE A 96 -15.00 -4.78 -10.39
N LYS A 97 -15.48 -3.66 -9.86
CA LYS A 97 -14.77 -2.90 -8.83
C LYS A 97 -14.77 -3.64 -7.49
N GLY A 98 -13.66 -3.55 -6.76
CA GLY A 98 -13.53 -4.09 -5.38
C GLY A 98 -12.46 -5.17 -5.25
N ASP A 99 -12.42 -5.79 -4.07
CA ASP A 99 -11.46 -6.84 -3.71
C ASP A 99 -11.67 -8.13 -4.52
N THR A 100 -10.63 -8.96 -4.62
CA THR A 100 -10.63 -10.22 -5.37
C THR A 100 -11.81 -11.12 -5.03
N TYR A 101 -12.11 -11.34 -3.74
CA TYR A 101 -13.25 -12.16 -3.30
C TYR A 101 -14.60 -11.56 -3.72
N ARG A 102 -14.71 -10.21 -3.72
CA ARG A 102 -15.93 -9.55 -4.20
C ARG A 102 -16.13 -9.75 -5.69
N ARG A 103 -15.06 -9.68 -6.50
CA ARG A 103 -15.14 -9.98 -7.94
C ARG A 103 -15.54 -11.43 -8.20
N ILE A 104 -14.96 -12.38 -7.46
CA ILE A 104 -15.29 -13.81 -7.56
C ILE A 104 -16.78 -14.02 -7.24
N ALA A 105 -17.28 -13.45 -6.14
CA ALA A 105 -18.68 -13.57 -5.76
C ALA A 105 -19.62 -12.93 -6.79
N LEU A 106 -19.31 -11.70 -7.25
CA LEU A 106 -20.12 -11.02 -8.27
C LEU A 106 -20.22 -11.81 -9.58
N ALA A 107 -19.15 -12.51 -9.97
CA ALA A 107 -19.13 -13.28 -11.21
C ALA A 107 -19.83 -14.65 -11.12
N ASN A 108 -19.84 -15.29 -9.94
CA ASN A 108 -20.22 -16.71 -9.81
C ASN A 108 -21.40 -16.98 -8.88
N LEU A 109 -21.80 -16.03 -8.03
CA LEU A 109 -22.84 -16.24 -7.02
C LEU A 109 -24.09 -15.41 -7.31
N PRO A 110 -25.28 -15.87 -6.91
CA PRO A 110 -26.50 -15.10 -7.07
C PRO A 110 -26.42 -13.83 -6.22
N HIS A 111 -26.75 -12.68 -6.81
CA HIS A 111 -26.73 -11.36 -6.15
C HIS A 111 -27.91 -11.18 -5.20
N LYS A 112 -28.03 -12.09 -4.22
CA LYS A 112 -29.09 -12.09 -3.21
C LYS A 112 -28.51 -12.46 -1.85
N CYS A 113 -29.04 -11.83 -0.79
CA CYS A 113 -28.71 -12.19 0.57
C CYS A 113 -29.20 -13.61 0.85
N ALA A 114 -28.29 -14.51 1.25
CA ALA A 114 -28.64 -15.90 1.53
C ALA A 114 -29.51 -16.08 2.79
N LEU A 115 -29.56 -15.09 3.70
CA LEU A 115 -30.34 -15.17 4.95
C LEU A 115 -31.72 -14.52 4.89
N CYS A 116 -31.94 -13.54 4.01
CA CYS A 116 -33.21 -12.79 3.96
C CYS A 116 -33.72 -12.50 2.55
N GLY A 117 -33.00 -12.93 1.51
CA GLY A 117 -33.44 -12.78 0.12
C GLY A 117 -33.30 -11.38 -0.49
N GLN A 118 -32.77 -10.38 0.24
CA GLN A 118 -32.56 -9.03 -0.32
C GLN A 118 -31.69 -9.09 -1.59
N THR A 119 -32.14 -8.47 -2.68
CA THR A 119 -31.51 -8.51 -4.01
C THR A 119 -30.80 -7.22 -4.40
N ASP A 120 -31.01 -6.13 -3.66
CA ASP A 120 -30.32 -4.86 -3.91
C ASP A 120 -28.81 -5.00 -3.65
N LEU A 121 -28.04 -5.05 -4.73
CA LEU A 121 -26.59 -5.25 -4.70
C LEU A 121 -25.83 -4.17 -3.91
N SER A 122 -26.37 -2.95 -3.82
CA SER A 122 -25.78 -1.85 -3.04
C SER A 122 -25.80 -2.12 -1.53
N ARG A 123 -26.69 -3.00 -1.11
CA ARG A 123 -26.88 -3.44 0.27
C ARG A 123 -26.20 -4.78 0.55
N LEU A 124 -25.59 -5.44 -0.44
CA LEU A 124 -24.94 -6.74 -0.30
C LEU A 124 -23.42 -6.63 -0.13
N ASP A 125 -22.94 -7.31 0.91
CA ASP A 125 -21.53 -7.55 1.17
C ASP A 125 -21.22 -9.04 1.01
N VAL A 126 -19.96 -9.36 0.72
CA VAL A 126 -19.49 -10.74 0.64
C VAL A 126 -18.96 -11.16 2.00
N HIS A 127 -19.43 -12.31 2.46
CA HIS A 127 -19.01 -12.94 3.71
C HIS A 127 -18.23 -14.22 3.41
N HIS A 128 -17.13 -14.42 4.12
CA HIS A 128 -16.37 -15.68 4.15
C HIS A 128 -16.96 -16.56 5.23
N LYS A 129 -17.53 -17.71 4.86
CA LYS A 129 -18.22 -18.64 5.77
C LYS A 129 -17.31 -19.16 6.88
N ASP A 130 -16.02 -19.37 6.57
CA ASP A 130 -14.99 -19.80 7.52
C ASP A 130 -14.34 -18.64 8.30
N GLY A 131 -14.66 -17.38 7.97
CA GLY A 131 -14.03 -16.18 8.56
C GLY A 131 -12.60 -15.90 8.10
N ASN A 132 -12.01 -16.78 7.29
CA ASN A 132 -10.67 -16.62 6.77
C ASN A 132 -10.71 -15.83 5.45
N ARG A 133 -10.36 -14.54 5.54
CA ARG A 133 -10.31 -13.62 4.39
C ARG A 133 -9.38 -14.05 3.25
N LYS A 134 -8.50 -15.03 3.47
CA LYS A 134 -7.59 -15.58 2.45
C LYS A 134 -8.23 -16.73 1.65
N ASN A 135 -9.25 -17.41 2.18
CA ASN A 135 -9.89 -18.53 1.51
C ASN A 135 -10.98 -18.03 0.54
N ASN A 136 -10.58 -17.74 -0.70
CA ASN A 136 -11.47 -17.18 -1.71
C ASN A 136 -12.16 -18.24 -2.59
N SER A 137 -12.27 -19.49 -2.12
CA SER A 137 -13.03 -20.53 -2.80
C SER A 137 -14.49 -20.10 -2.96
N ILE A 138 -15.09 -20.34 -4.13
CA ILE A 138 -16.47 -19.95 -4.44
C ILE A 138 -17.44 -20.54 -3.38
N ALA A 139 -17.20 -21.77 -2.93
CA ALA A 139 -18.00 -22.44 -1.91
C ALA A 139 -17.91 -21.77 -0.52
N ASN A 140 -16.83 -21.04 -0.24
CA ASN A 140 -16.60 -20.32 1.02
C ASN A 140 -17.16 -18.89 1.01
N LEU A 141 -17.57 -18.37 -0.15
CA LEU A 141 -18.11 -17.02 -0.28
C LEU A 141 -19.64 -17.04 -0.34
N VAL A 142 -20.27 -16.03 0.25
CA VAL A 142 -21.72 -15.86 0.18
C VAL A 142 -22.09 -14.38 0.25
N PHE A 143 -23.14 -13.97 -0.46
CA PHE A 143 -23.69 -12.62 -0.32
C PHE A 143 -24.63 -12.55 0.88
N LEU A 144 -24.41 -11.55 1.73
CA LEU A 144 -25.29 -11.18 2.84
C LEU A 144 -25.58 -9.69 2.75
N CYS A 145 -26.81 -9.28 3.07
CA CYS A 145 -27.08 -7.86 3.20
C CYS A 145 -26.39 -7.29 4.44
N LYS A 146 -25.98 -6.02 4.42
CA LYS A 146 -25.31 -5.32 5.53
C LYS A 146 -25.96 -5.59 6.89
N LYS A 147 -27.31 -5.56 6.95
CA LYS A 147 -28.07 -5.89 8.15
C LYS A 147 -27.80 -7.31 8.63
N CYS A 148 -27.96 -8.32 7.77
CA CYS A 148 -27.76 -9.72 8.16
C CYS A 148 -26.28 -10.05 8.41
N HIS A 149 -25.37 -9.45 7.65
CA HIS A 149 -23.93 -9.61 7.86
C HIS A 149 -23.51 -9.13 9.25
N ILE A 150 -24.00 -7.95 9.66
CA ILE A 150 -23.66 -7.36 10.96
C ILE A 150 -24.41 -8.03 12.12
N THR A 151 -25.70 -8.34 11.96
CA THR A 151 -26.54 -8.81 13.08
C THR A 151 -26.57 -10.31 13.26
N LYS A 152 -26.38 -11.09 12.17
CA LYS A 152 -26.54 -12.55 12.18
C LYS A 152 -25.21 -13.27 11.98
N ALA A 153 -24.40 -12.85 11.01
CA ALA A 153 -23.16 -13.55 10.65
C ALA A 153 -21.99 -13.24 11.61
N HIS A 154 -21.98 -12.06 12.22
CA HIS A 154 -20.97 -11.68 13.22
C HIS A 154 -21.64 -11.32 14.56
N LYS A 155 -21.09 -11.82 15.66
CA LYS A 155 -21.41 -11.42 17.03
C LYS A 155 -20.43 -10.32 17.45
N TYR A 156 -20.88 -9.07 17.46
CA TYR A 156 -20.06 -7.92 17.82
C TYR A 156 -20.01 -7.75 19.34
N HIS A 157 -18.79 -7.73 19.88
CA HIS A 157 -18.52 -7.50 21.30
C HIS A 157 -18.21 -6.02 21.54
N ARG A 158 -18.88 -5.44 22.53
CA ARG A 158 -18.69 -4.05 22.96
C ARG A 158 -18.37 -3.99 24.45
N ASN A 159 -17.57 -3.01 24.87
CA ASN A 159 -17.31 -2.79 26.29
C ASN A 159 -18.48 -2.05 26.97
N GLU A 160 -18.37 -1.84 28.27
CA GLU A 160 -19.36 -1.13 29.10
C GLU A 160 -19.67 0.30 28.60
N ARG A 161 -18.73 0.92 27.88
CA ARG A 161 -18.89 2.24 27.26
C ARG A 161 -19.47 2.19 25.84
N GLY A 162 -19.88 1.00 25.37
CA GLY A 162 -20.42 0.78 24.03
C GLY A 162 -19.38 0.77 22.90
N ILE A 163 -18.08 0.82 23.22
CA ILE A 163 -16.99 0.82 22.24
C ILE A 163 -16.78 -0.59 21.70
N PHE A 164 -16.63 -0.72 20.38
CA PHE A 164 -16.34 -2.01 19.72
C PHE A 164 -14.99 -2.58 20.17
N ILE A 165 -15.01 -3.82 20.65
CA ILE A 165 -13.81 -4.57 21.07
C ILE A 165 -13.38 -5.54 19.97
N GLY A 166 -14.34 -6.25 19.38
CA GLY A 166 -14.07 -7.32 18.43
C GLY A 166 -15.35 -7.97 17.92
N ALA A 167 -15.24 -8.81 16.91
CA ALA A 167 -16.36 -9.55 16.35
C ALA A 167 -15.99 -11.02 16.20
N GLU A 168 -16.87 -11.90 16.64
CA GLU A 168 -16.76 -13.34 16.46
C GLU A 168 -17.70 -13.81 15.35
N LEU A 169 -17.30 -14.84 14.61
CA LEU A 169 -18.13 -15.39 13.55
C LEU A 169 -19.21 -16.30 14.14
N ASN A 170 -20.45 -16.10 13.71
CA ASN A 170 -21.56 -16.89 14.21
C ASN A 170 -21.65 -18.24 13.48
N LYS A 171 -21.06 -19.27 14.09
CA LYS A 171 -20.98 -20.63 13.51
C LYS A 171 -22.35 -21.29 13.27
N GLU A 172 -23.39 -20.86 13.97
CA GLU A 172 -24.76 -21.39 13.84
C GLU A 172 -25.50 -20.85 12.61
N VAL A 173 -25.04 -19.71 12.07
CA VAL A 173 -25.61 -19.05 10.89
C VAL A 173 -24.82 -19.40 9.62
N VAL A 174 -23.87 -20.34 9.72
CA VAL A 174 -22.98 -20.72 8.63
C VAL A 174 -23.77 -21.43 7.54
N LEU A 175 -23.89 -20.74 6.41
CA LEU A 175 -24.41 -21.22 5.13
C LEU A 175 -23.33 -21.93 4.33
#